data_AF-A0A428SE73-F1
#
_entry.id   AF-A0A428SE73-F1
#
_cell.length_a   1.000
_cell.length_b   1.000
_cell.length_c   1.000
_cell.angle_alpha   90.00
_cell.angle_beta   90.00
_cell.angle_gamma   90.00
#
_symmetry.space_group_name_H-M   'P 1'
#
loop_
_entity.id
_entity.type
_entity.pdbx_description
1 polymer ?
#
loop_
_entity_poly.entity_id
_entity_poly.type
_entity_poly.pdbx_seq_one_letter_code
_entity_poly.pdbx_strand_id
1 'polypeptide(L)'
;MKIKYFYLLGAAWLSLTDAYCPPTGPVLPPPDIPSDGKLTTTLNNALQKLAKSCIWNTTTTSFSVELTSSKENVFSFHHTSPKLNSSGVDKVDGKTIYRVASVTKVFTTLALLLQNGINLDDSVTKYVPELSKIAWYKDVTLRMLASQISGVHRDGKLRNHSLEGQ
;
A
#
# COMPACT_ATOMS: atom_id res chain seq x y z
N MET A 1 -19.92 32.58 65.97
CA MET A 1 -18.93 32.28 64.91
C MET A 1 -19.31 30.93 64.28
N LYS A 2 -19.95 30.90 63.11
CA LYS A 2 -20.27 29.66 62.38
C LYS A 2 -19.97 29.86 60.90
N ILE A 3 -18.94 29.16 60.44
CA ILE A 3 -18.40 29.19 59.07
C ILE A 3 -19.32 28.32 58.19
N LYS A 4 -19.81 28.88 57.08
CA LYS A 4 -20.56 28.14 56.05
C LYS A 4 -19.56 27.48 55.10
N TYR A 5 -19.56 26.15 55.04
CA TYR A 5 -18.84 25.39 54.01
C TYR A 5 -19.74 25.20 52.79
N PHE A 6 -19.32 25.78 51.68
CA PHE A 6 -19.94 25.66 50.37
C PHE A 6 -19.29 24.46 49.66
N TYR A 7 -20.00 23.34 49.52
CA TYR A 7 -19.48 22.17 48.80
C TYR A 7 -19.72 22.35 47.29
N LEU A 8 -18.62 22.54 46.56
CA LEU A 8 -18.53 22.47 45.11
C LEU A 8 -18.72 21.01 44.65
N LEU A 9 -19.93 20.66 44.24
CA LEU A 9 -20.22 19.46 43.44
C LEU A 9 -19.98 19.78 41.96
N GLY A 10 -18.69 19.78 41.57
CA GLY A 10 -18.28 19.79 40.18
C GLY A 10 -18.41 18.39 39.59
N ALA A 11 -19.39 18.21 38.70
CA ALA A 11 -19.66 16.95 38.02
C ALA A 11 -18.52 16.57 37.06
N ALA A 12 -17.78 15.51 37.38
CA ALA A 12 -16.87 14.86 36.44
C ALA A 12 -17.68 13.93 35.53
N TRP A 13 -18.18 14.47 34.41
CA TRP A 13 -18.67 13.65 33.30
C TRP A 13 -17.45 13.19 32.50
N LEU A 14 -16.89 12.03 32.87
CA LEU A 14 -16.05 11.26 31.97
C LEU A 14 -16.95 10.75 30.85
N SER A 15 -16.91 11.41 29.69
CA SER A 15 -17.51 10.87 28.47
C SER A 15 -16.78 9.57 28.10
N LEU A 16 -17.42 8.44 28.40
CA LEU A 16 -17.14 7.15 27.79
C LEU A 16 -17.45 7.29 26.29
N THR A 17 -16.46 7.71 25.51
CA THR A 17 -16.50 7.48 24.07
C THR A 17 -16.28 5.99 23.88
N ASP A 18 -17.34 5.25 23.59
CA ASP A 18 -17.25 3.87 23.09
C ASP A 18 -16.47 3.89 21.77
N ALA A 19 -15.16 3.72 21.87
CA ALA A 19 -14.31 3.42 20.72
C ALA A 19 -14.61 1.97 20.30
N TYR A 20 -15.74 1.79 19.62
CA TYR A 20 -16.11 0.49 19.07
C TYR A 20 -15.06 0.11 18.02
N CYS A 21 -14.15 -0.79 18.40
CA CYS A 21 -13.23 -1.38 17.45
C CYS A 21 -14.06 -2.19 16.45
N PRO A 22 -14.06 -1.84 15.15
CA PRO A 22 -14.78 -2.64 14.18
C PRO A 22 -14.24 -4.08 14.21
N PRO A 23 -15.10 -5.08 14.04
CA PRO A 23 -14.68 -6.47 14.03
C PRO A 23 -13.57 -6.67 12.99
N THR A 24 -12.57 -7.49 13.33
CA THR A 24 -11.50 -7.88 12.42
C THR A 24 -12.10 -8.72 11.28
N GLY A 25 -12.41 -8.06 10.17
CA GLY A 25 -12.97 -8.70 8.98
C GLY A 25 -13.56 -7.69 7.99
N PRO A 26 -14.01 -8.16 6.82
CA PRO A 26 -14.71 -7.32 5.87
C PRO A 26 -16.00 -6.80 6.51
N VAL A 27 -16.18 -5.48 6.52
CA VAL A 27 -17.45 -4.88 6.91
C VAL A 27 -18.41 -5.06 5.73
N LEU A 28 -19.39 -5.94 5.90
CA LEU A 28 -20.40 -6.27 4.89
C LEU A 28 -21.77 -5.69 5.29
N PRO A 29 -22.58 -5.20 4.32
CA PRO A 29 -22.28 -5.12 2.88
C PRO A 29 -21.27 -4.01 2.55
N PRO A 30 -20.60 -4.08 1.38
CA PRO A 30 -19.77 -2.97 0.90
C PRO A 30 -20.58 -1.67 0.87
N PRO A 31 -19.98 -0.53 1.22
CA PRO A 31 -20.69 0.75 1.19
C PRO A 31 -21.09 1.10 -0.24
N ASP A 32 -22.32 1.62 -0.40
CA ASP A 32 -22.79 2.14 -1.68
C ASP A 32 -22.11 3.49 -1.97
N ILE A 33 -21.75 3.69 -3.24
CA ILE A 33 -21.10 4.91 -3.69
C ILE A 33 -22.18 5.92 -4.07
N PRO A 34 -22.20 7.13 -3.49
CA PRO A 34 -23.18 8.14 -3.82
C PRO A 34 -23.17 8.50 -5.31
N SER A 35 -24.33 8.48 -5.95
CA SER A 35 -24.49 8.84 -7.38
C SER A 35 -24.65 10.35 -7.61
N ASP A 36 -24.32 11.18 -6.61
CA ASP A 36 -24.49 12.64 -6.66
C ASP A 36 -23.45 13.35 -7.55
N GLY A 37 -22.48 12.62 -8.10
CA GLY A 37 -21.40 13.13 -8.94
C GLY A 37 -20.39 14.03 -8.21
N LYS A 38 -20.57 14.26 -6.91
CA LYS A 38 -19.70 15.13 -6.11
C LYS A 38 -18.32 14.49 -5.97
N LEU A 39 -18.28 13.19 -5.69
CA LEU A 39 -17.04 12.42 -5.59
C LEU A 39 -16.18 12.53 -6.85
N THR A 40 -16.75 12.24 -8.02
CA THR A 40 -16.03 12.25 -9.30
C THR A 40 -15.57 13.65 -9.68
N THR A 41 -16.41 14.67 -9.45
CA THR A 41 -16.06 16.08 -9.68
C THR A 41 -14.90 16.52 -8.77
N THR A 42 -14.95 16.16 -7.48
CA THR A 42 -13.89 16.46 -6.52
C THR A 42 -12.58 15.77 -6.91
N LEU A 43 -12.62 14.49 -7.27
CA LEU A 43 -11.45 13.72 -7.72
C LEU A 43 -10.84 14.32 -9.00
N ASN A 44 -11.67 14.61 -10.00
CA ASN A 44 -11.20 15.21 -11.25
C ASN A 44 -10.52 16.56 -11.00
N ASN A 45 -11.14 17.44 -10.21
CA ASN A 45 -10.56 18.74 -9.88
C ASN A 45 -9.24 18.61 -9.11
N ALA A 46 -9.14 17.67 -8.17
CA ALA A 46 -7.92 17.42 -7.42
C ALA A 46 -6.80 16.89 -8.34
N LEU A 47 -7.11 15.93 -9.22
CA LEU A 47 -6.13 15.34 -10.13
C LEU A 47 -5.71 16.28 -11.25
N GLN A 48 -6.61 17.15 -11.74
CA GLN A 48 -6.24 18.22 -12.66
C GLN A 48 -5.32 19.25 -12.03
N LYS A 49 -5.57 19.63 -10.76
CA LYS A 49 -4.66 20.48 -10.00
C LYS A 49 -3.31 19.80 -9.81
N LEU A 50 -3.30 18.51 -9.49
CA LEU A 50 -2.07 17.71 -9.35
C LEU A 50 -1.28 17.63 -10.66
N ALA A 51 -1.96 17.42 -11.80
CA ALA A 51 -1.38 17.39 -13.13
C ALA A 51 -0.69 18.71 -13.53
N LYS A 52 -1.18 19.84 -12.98
CA LYS A 52 -0.63 21.19 -13.18
C LYS A 52 0.29 21.64 -12.05
N SER A 53 0.47 20.82 -11.01
CA SER A 53 1.23 21.21 -9.83
C SER A 53 2.73 21.13 -10.07
N CYS A 54 3.50 21.88 -9.29
CA CYS A 54 4.96 21.80 -9.26
C CYS A 54 5.51 20.74 -8.28
N ILE A 55 4.63 19.97 -7.64
CA ILE A 55 5.00 18.97 -6.61
C ILE A 55 5.75 17.78 -7.24
N TRP A 56 5.54 17.53 -8.53
CA TRP A 56 6.16 16.46 -9.29
C TRP A 56 6.21 16.78 -10.79
N ASN A 57 7.11 16.15 -11.53
CA ASN A 57 7.36 16.47 -12.93
C ASN A 57 6.34 15.81 -13.88
N THR A 58 5.20 16.45 -14.05
CA THR A 58 4.12 16.02 -14.95
C THR A 58 4.43 16.28 -16.43
N THR A 59 5.48 17.05 -16.72
CA THR A 59 5.98 17.30 -18.08
C THR A 59 6.59 16.03 -18.70
N THR A 60 7.13 15.14 -17.88
CA THR A 60 7.80 13.90 -18.30
C THR A 60 7.18 12.64 -17.70
N THR A 61 6.23 12.79 -16.79
CA THR A 61 5.57 11.68 -16.10
C THR A 61 4.10 11.63 -16.48
N SER A 62 3.71 10.56 -17.16
CA SER A 62 2.30 10.22 -17.39
C SER A 62 1.78 9.33 -16.25
N PHE A 63 0.50 9.44 -15.91
CA PHE A 63 -0.11 8.63 -14.84
C PHE A 63 -1.60 8.42 -15.08
N SER A 64 -2.13 7.38 -14.44
CA SER A 64 -3.56 7.05 -14.47
C SER A 64 -4.06 6.75 -13.06
N VAL A 65 -5.30 7.13 -12.77
CA VAL A 65 -5.99 6.85 -11.51
C VAL A 65 -7.36 6.29 -11.84
N GLU A 66 -7.65 5.13 -11.29
CA GLU A 66 -8.92 4.42 -11.45
C GLU A 66 -9.53 4.15 -10.08
N LEU A 67 -10.83 4.41 -9.94
CA LEU A 67 -11.62 3.99 -8.79
C LEU A 67 -12.68 3.00 -9.27
N THR A 68 -12.68 1.81 -8.68
CA THR A 68 -13.59 0.73 -9.05
C THR A 68 -14.30 0.19 -7.83
N SER A 69 -15.52 -0.29 -8.05
CA SER A 69 -16.26 -1.10 -7.09
C SER A 69 -16.41 -2.53 -7.64
N SER A 70 -17.05 -3.43 -6.87
CA SER A 70 -17.41 -4.76 -7.37
C SER A 70 -18.43 -4.74 -8.52
N LYS A 71 -19.14 -3.61 -8.70
CA LYS A 71 -20.21 -3.46 -9.70
C LYS A 71 -19.74 -2.75 -10.96
N GLU A 72 -18.90 -1.73 -10.82
CA GLU A 72 -18.58 -0.82 -11.92
C GLU A 72 -17.27 -0.04 -11.71
N ASN A 73 -16.77 0.55 -12.81
CA ASN A 73 -15.79 1.62 -12.75
C ASN A 73 -16.51 2.94 -12.42
N VAL A 74 -16.08 3.56 -11.33
CA VAL A 74 -16.72 4.74 -10.75
C VAL A 74 -16.07 6.02 -11.29
N PHE A 75 -14.77 5.96 -11.59
CA PHE A 75 -13.99 7.11 -12.00
C PHE A 75 -12.68 6.68 -12.68
N SER A 76 -12.38 7.32 -13.80
CA SER A 76 -11.12 7.16 -14.55
C SER A 76 -10.50 8.53 -14.81
N PHE A 77 -9.20 8.67 -14.56
CA PHE A 77 -8.43 9.86 -14.88
C PHE A 77 -7.08 9.47 -15.46
N HIS A 78 -6.72 10.10 -16.57
CA HIS A 78 -5.45 9.85 -17.26
C HIS A 78 -4.77 11.18 -17.58
N HIS A 79 -3.51 11.29 -17.19
CA HIS A 79 -2.65 12.40 -17.57
C HIS A 79 -1.55 11.88 -18.50
N THR A 80 -1.54 12.42 -19.72
CA THR A 80 -0.47 12.19 -20.68
C THR A 80 0.53 13.33 -20.56
N SER A 81 1.80 12.99 -20.34
CA SER A 81 2.86 13.98 -20.25
C SER A 81 3.14 14.61 -21.63
N PRO A 82 3.38 15.93 -21.69
CA PRO A 82 3.75 16.62 -22.94
C PRO A 82 5.03 16.07 -23.60
N LYS A 83 5.98 15.55 -22.81
CA LYS A 83 7.18 14.89 -23.30
C LYS A 83 7.03 13.39 -23.10
N LEU A 84 7.04 12.65 -24.21
CA LEU A 84 6.93 11.20 -24.24
C LEU A 84 8.20 10.60 -24.86
N ASN A 85 8.51 9.38 -24.44
CA ASN A 85 9.53 8.58 -25.10
C ASN A 85 8.89 7.89 -26.32
N SER A 86 9.61 7.82 -27.44
CA SER A 86 9.17 7.14 -28.66
C SER A 86 8.88 5.64 -28.49
N SER A 87 9.37 5.03 -27.41
CA SER A 87 9.11 3.62 -27.09
C SER A 87 7.77 3.39 -26.37
N GLY A 88 7.04 4.46 -26.01
CA GLY A 88 5.78 4.41 -25.28
C GLY A 88 4.54 4.58 -26.15
N VAL A 89 3.41 4.91 -25.53
CA VAL A 89 2.16 5.29 -26.22
C VAL A 89 2.08 6.81 -26.38
N ASP A 90 1.46 7.28 -27.46
CA ASP A 90 1.27 8.71 -27.72
C ASP A 90 0.23 9.36 -26.79
N LYS A 91 -0.70 8.56 -26.29
CA LYS A 91 -1.73 8.99 -25.35
C LYS A 91 -1.97 7.89 -24.32
N VAL A 92 -1.94 8.28 -23.06
CA VAL A 92 -2.27 7.40 -21.94
C VAL A 92 -3.78 7.29 -21.77
N ASP A 93 -4.23 6.06 -21.58
CA ASP A 93 -5.62 5.69 -21.33
C ASP A 93 -5.71 4.41 -20.47
N GLY A 94 -6.93 3.91 -20.23
CA GLY A 94 -7.19 2.69 -19.46
C GLY A 94 -6.65 1.39 -20.07
N LYS A 95 -6.08 1.42 -21.28
CA LYS A 95 -5.44 0.27 -21.93
C LYS A 95 -3.92 0.35 -21.92
N THR A 96 -3.37 1.46 -21.43
CA THR A 96 -1.92 1.68 -21.38
C THR A 96 -1.27 0.73 -20.38
N ILE A 97 -0.20 0.04 -20.81
CA ILE A 97 0.53 -0.93 -20.00
C ILE A 97 1.65 -0.22 -19.24
N TYR A 98 1.69 -0.43 -17.92
CA TYR A 98 2.72 0.12 -17.04
C TYR A 98 3.60 -0.97 -16.43
N ARG A 99 4.88 -0.66 -16.24
CA ARG A 99 5.75 -1.45 -15.37
C ARG A 99 5.39 -1.16 -13.90
N VAL A 100 4.86 -2.15 -13.19
CA VAL A 100 4.37 -1.98 -11.81
C VAL A 100 5.41 -2.31 -10.72
N ALA A 101 6.61 -2.75 -11.10
CA ALA A 101 7.75 -2.99 -10.20
C ALA A 101 7.37 -3.80 -8.95
N SER A 102 7.58 -3.26 -7.74
CA SER A 102 7.34 -3.97 -6.47
C SER A 102 5.90 -4.43 -6.25
N VAL A 103 4.91 -3.87 -6.96
CA VAL A 103 3.53 -4.36 -6.91
C VAL A 103 3.45 -5.84 -7.34
N THR A 104 4.38 -6.29 -8.18
CA THR A 104 4.52 -7.71 -8.59
C THR A 104 4.59 -8.67 -7.40
N LYS A 105 5.14 -8.24 -6.25
CA LYS A 105 5.26 -9.07 -5.05
C LYS A 105 3.91 -9.56 -4.52
N VAL A 106 2.82 -8.80 -4.70
CA VAL A 106 1.47 -9.22 -4.29
C VAL A 106 1.08 -10.51 -5.01
N PHE A 107 1.34 -10.61 -6.31
CA PHE A 107 1.08 -11.80 -7.10
C PHE A 107 1.99 -12.97 -6.67
N THR A 108 3.26 -12.70 -6.39
CA THR A 108 4.20 -13.73 -5.90
C THR A 108 3.75 -14.32 -4.56
N THR A 109 3.34 -13.46 -3.61
CA THR A 109 2.82 -13.91 -2.31
C THR A 109 1.50 -14.66 -2.47
N LEU A 110 0.59 -14.19 -3.34
CA LEU A 110 -0.66 -14.90 -3.60
C LEU A 110 -0.41 -16.29 -4.22
N ALA A 111 0.52 -16.39 -5.18
CA ALA A 111 0.91 -17.67 -5.78
C ALA A 111 1.46 -18.64 -4.71
N LEU A 112 2.29 -18.13 -3.80
CA LEU A 112 2.81 -18.90 -2.67
C LEU A 112 1.68 -19.42 -1.75
N LEU A 113 0.67 -18.60 -1.47
CA LEU A 113 -0.47 -18.96 -0.61
C LEU A 113 -1.41 -19.99 -1.26
N LEU A 114 -1.53 -19.97 -2.59
CA LEU A 114 -2.37 -20.89 -3.35
C LEU A 114 -1.65 -22.21 -3.71
N GLN A 115 -0.34 -22.31 -3.46
CA GLN A 115 0.45 -23.47 -3.84
C GLN A 115 0.17 -24.65 -2.89
N ASN A 116 -0.25 -25.77 -3.47
CA ASN A 116 -0.48 -27.00 -2.72
C ASN A 116 0.83 -27.61 -2.21
N GLY A 117 0.77 -28.22 -1.01
CA GLY A 117 1.90 -28.93 -0.43
C GLY A 117 3.03 -28.04 0.12
N ILE A 118 2.79 -26.73 0.21
CA ILE A 118 3.70 -25.78 0.86
C ILE A 118 3.20 -25.44 2.26
N ASN A 119 4.11 -25.46 3.24
CA ASN A 119 3.88 -24.85 4.54
C ASN A 119 4.72 -23.57 4.66
N LEU A 120 4.08 -22.45 4.99
CA LEU A 120 4.74 -21.16 5.12
C LEU A 120 5.79 -21.13 6.24
N ASP A 121 5.67 -22.00 7.24
CA ASP A 121 6.62 -22.09 8.36
C ASP A 121 7.80 -23.03 8.08
N ASP A 122 7.83 -23.68 6.91
CA ASP A 122 9.01 -24.42 6.49
C ASP A 122 10.19 -23.48 6.21
N SER A 123 11.41 -23.97 6.50
CA SER A 123 12.64 -23.31 6.05
C SER A 123 12.66 -23.17 4.53
N VAL A 124 13.10 -22.01 4.03
CA VAL A 124 13.28 -21.77 2.59
C VAL A 124 14.23 -22.79 1.93
N THR A 125 15.20 -23.30 2.71
CA THR A 125 16.18 -24.28 2.23
C THR A 125 15.55 -25.64 1.88
N LYS A 126 14.34 -25.93 2.37
CA LYS A 126 13.55 -27.12 1.96
C LYS A 126 13.16 -27.06 0.48
N TYR A 127 12.89 -25.87 -0.04
CA TYR A 127 12.42 -25.65 -1.42
C TYR A 127 13.53 -25.17 -2.36
N VAL A 128 14.53 -24.49 -1.80
CA VAL A 128 15.71 -24.00 -2.54
C VAL A 128 16.97 -24.45 -1.81
N PRO A 129 17.41 -25.72 -2.00
CA PRO A 129 18.51 -26.30 -1.23
C PRO A 129 19.84 -25.56 -1.36
N GLU A 130 20.05 -24.82 -2.46
CA GLU A 130 21.24 -24.01 -2.70
C GLU A 130 21.45 -22.94 -1.63
N LEU A 131 20.36 -22.45 -1.02
CA LEU A 131 20.41 -21.44 0.04
C LEU A 131 20.98 -21.96 1.36
N SER A 132 21.01 -23.29 1.57
CA SER A 132 21.61 -23.91 2.76
C SER A 132 23.09 -23.58 2.93
N LYS A 133 23.80 -23.27 1.84
CA LYS A 133 25.22 -22.90 1.83
C LYS A 133 25.47 -21.50 2.37
N ILE A 134 24.41 -20.72 2.60
CA ILE A 134 24.53 -19.32 2.98
C ILE A 134 23.89 -19.10 4.35
N ALA A 135 24.71 -18.73 5.34
CA ALA A 135 24.35 -18.72 6.77
C ALA A 135 23.09 -17.90 7.12
N TRP A 136 22.90 -16.75 6.46
CA TRP A 136 21.71 -15.89 6.60
C TRP A 136 20.36 -16.58 6.30
N TYR A 137 20.33 -17.67 5.52
CA TYR A 137 19.08 -18.39 5.21
C TYR A 137 18.79 -19.56 6.14
N LYS A 138 19.68 -19.88 7.09
CA LYS A 138 19.58 -21.07 7.95
C LYS A 138 18.22 -21.16 8.66
N ASP A 139 17.72 -20.03 9.16
CA ASP A 139 16.49 -19.95 9.95
C ASP A 139 15.38 -19.15 9.24
N VAL A 140 15.52 -18.90 7.94
CA VAL A 140 14.54 -18.14 7.16
C VAL A 140 13.41 -19.05 6.69
N THR A 141 12.17 -18.72 7.06
CA THR A 141 10.98 -19.40 6.54
C THR A 141 10.37 -18.68 5.34
N LEU A 142 9.49 -19.38 4.62
CA LEU A 142 8.71 -18.77 3.53
C LEU A 142 7.84 -17.60 4.03
N ARG A 143 7.23 -17.74 5.22
CA ARG A 143 6.47 -16.67 5.88
C ARG A 143 7.32 -15.43 6.10
N MET A 144 8.54 -15.61 6.61
CA MET A 144 9.44 -14.49 6.88
C MET A 144 9.79 -13.72 5.60
N LEU A 145 9.98 -14.42 4.48
CA LEU A 145 10.21 -13.80 3.17
C LEU A 145 8.97 -13.04 2.67
N ALA A 146 7.81 -13.69 2.70
CA ALA A 146 6.55 -13.10 2.25
C ALA A 146 6.15 -11.86 3.06
N SER A 147 6.46 -11.86 4.36
CA SER A 147 6.16 -10.78 5.30
C SER A 147 7.28 -9.75 5.45
N GLN A 148 8.37 -9.84 4.68
CA GLN A 148 9.51 -8.90 4.74
C GLN A 148 10.19 -8.81 6.12
N ILE A 149 10.24 -9.91 6.87
CA ILE A 149 10.85 -9.99 8.22
C ILE A 149 12.01 -11.00 8.30
N SER A 150 12.50 -11.47 7.15
CA SER A 150 13.57 -12.48 7.07
C SER A 150 14.97 -11.96 7.38
N GLY A 151 15.17 -10.64 7.46
CA GLY A 151 16.51 -10.04 7.58
C GLY A 151 17.37 -10.19 6.31
N VAL A 152 16.78 -10.63 5.20
CA VAL A 152 17.46 -10.82 3.91
C VAL A 152 17.66 -9.46 3.24
N HIS A 153 18.91 -9.16 2.88
CA HIS A 153 19.27 -7.94 2.15
C HIS A 153 18.62 -7.87 0.76
N ARG A 154 18.24 -6.66 0.34
CA ARG A 154 17.57 -6.39 -0.93
C ARG A 154 18.34 -6.93 -2.15
N ASP A 155 19.66 -6.73 -2.18
CA ASP A 155 20.47 -6.96 -3.39
C ASP A 155 21.35 -8.21 -3.30
N GLY A 156 21.17 -9.05 -2.27
CA GLY A 156 21.99 -10.26 -2.05
C GLY A 156 23.50 -9.99 -1.87
N LYS A 157 23.90 -8.71 -1.74
CA LYS A 157 25.27 -8.27 -1.49
C LYS A 157 25.36 -7.67 -0.09
N LEU A 158 26.41 -8.03 0.64
CA LEU A 158 26.83 -7.27 1.80
C LEU A 158 27.32 -5.91 1.31
N ARG A 159 26.74 -4.82 1.84
CA ARG A 159 27.43 -3.52 1.76
C ARG A 159 28.67 -3.65 2.62
N ASN A 160 29.84 -3.76 1.99
CA ASN A 160 31.09 -3.61 2.71
C ASN A 160 31.22 -2.12 3.09
N HIS A 161 30.83 -1.76 4.30
CA HIS A 161 30.94 -0.40 4.80
C HIS A 161 32.40 0.08 4.95
N SER A 162 33.40 -0.78 4.71
CA SER A 162 34.82 -0.37 4.73
C SER A 162 35.30 0.41 3.48
N LEU A 163 34.46 0.61 2.45
CA LEU A 163 34.91 1.27 1.21
C LEU A 163 34.19 2.60 0.89
N GLU A 164 33.31 3.11 1.77
CA GLU A 164 32.65 4.42 1.59
C GLU A 164 33.38 5.54 2.37
N GLY A 165 34.71 5.46 2.42
CA GLY A 165 35.59 6.40 3.12
C GLY A 165 36.78 6.88 2.27
N GLN A 166 36.57 7.09 0.97
CA GLN A 166 37.52 7.80 0.10
C GLN A 166 36.80 8.90 -0.68
#